data_AF-A0A260QP41-F1
#
_entry.id   AF-A0A260QP41-F1
#
_cell.length_a   1.000
_cell.length_b   1.000
_cell.length_c   1.000
_cell.angle_alpha   90.00
_cell.angle_beta   90.00
_cell.angle_gamma   90.00
#
_symmetry.space_group_name_H-M   'P 1'
#
loop_
_entity.id
_entity.type
_entity.pdbx_description
1 polymer ?
#
loop_
_entity_poly.entity_id
_entity_poly.type
_entity_poly.pdbx_seq_one_letter_code
_entity_poly.pdbx_strand_id
1 'polypeptide(L)'
;MSSAPEKAQASANKTQKIASALLRYRVLAYATGIWLLVLVAEMVAKYIFKAENVPNWIAVVHGWVYLVYLILTIDLAIKVRWPAGRTIGTLLAGTIPFLSFYIEHKRTKQVKADFAV
;
A
#
# COMPACT_ATOMS: atom_id res chain seq x y z
N MET A 1 39.77 -9.53 -4.92
CA MET A 1 38.91 -10.07 -5.99
C MET A 1 37.72 -10.75 -5.33
N SER A 2 36.53 -10.13 -5.33
CA SER A 2 35.32 -10.74 -4.74
C SER A 2 34.88 -11.93 -5.60
N SER A 3 34.71 -13.10 -4.97
CA SER A 3 34.45 -14.38 -5.62
C SER A 3 33.01 -14.49 -6.15
N ALA A 4 32.80 -15.19 -7.28
CA ALA A 4 31.49 -15.42 -7.91
C ALA A 4 30.33 -15.78 -6.95
N PRO A 5 30.50 -16.62 -5.91
CA PRO A 5 29.42 -16.92 -4.96
C PRO A 5 28.97 -15.72 -4.10
N GLU A 6 29.85 -14.76 -3.80
CA GLU A 6 29.53 -13.58 -2.98
C GLU A 6 28.61 -12.61 -3.73
N LYS A 7 28.86 -12.42 -5.03
CA LYS A 7 27.99 -11.61 -5.91
C LYS A 7 26.61 -12.26 -6.11
N ALA A 8 26.56 -13.58 -6.23
CA ALA A 8 25.30 -14.33 -6.36
C ALA A 8 24.46 -14.22 -5.08
N GLN A 9 25.08 -14.39 -3.90
CA GLN A 9 24.42 -14.22 -2.60
C GLN A 9 23.94 -12.77 -2.36
N ALA A 10 24.75 -11.77 -2.72
CA ALA A 10 24.36 -10.36 -2.61
C ALA A 10 23.15 -10.02 -3.49
N SER A 11 23.08 -10.57 -4.71
CA SER A 11 21.91 -10.43 -5.61
C SER A 11 20.66 -11.07 -5.03
N ALA A 12 20.74 -12.34 -4.58
CA ALA A 12 19.63 -13.06 -3.97
C ALA A 12 19.08 -12.34 -2.73
N ASN A 13 19.97 -11.84 -1.86
CA ASN A 13 19.58 -11.06 -0.68
C ASN A 13 18.86 -9.75 -1.04
N LYS A 14 19.23 -9.12 -2.16
CA LYS A 14 18.58 -7.90 -2.64
C LYS A 14 17.16 -8.19 -3.14
N THR A 15 17.00 -9.24 -3.94
CA THR A 15 15.71 -9.74 -4.44
C THR A 15 14.76 -10.10 -3.29
N GLN A 16 15.25 -10.84 -2.29
CA GLN A 16 14.50 -11.20 -1.07
C GLN A 16 14.00 -9.98 -0.29
N LYS A 17 14.84 -8.94 -0.15
CA LYS A 17 14.46 -7.68 0.51
C LYS A 17 13.38 -6.93 -0.26
N ILE A 18 13.46 -6.89 -1.60
CA ILE A 18 12.46 -6.24 -2.47
C ILE A 18 11.13 -6.99 -2.40
N ALA A 19 11.15 -8.32 -2.48
CA ALA A 19 9.96 -9.15 -2.37
C ALA A 19 9.26 -8.96 -1.01
N SER A 20 10.04 -8.93 0.08
CA SER A 20 9.51 -8.70 1.43
C SER A 20 8.92 -7.30 1.61
N ALA A 21 9.55 -6.26 1.04
CA ALA A 21 9.03 -4.90 1.06
C ALA A 21 7.74 -4.77 0.24
N LEU A 22 7.68 -5.42 -0.93
CA LEU A 22 6.50 -5.45 -1.78
C LEU A 22 5.34 -6.14 -1.04
N LEU A 23 5.57 -7.27 -0.38
CA LEU A 23 4.52 -7.98 0.36
C LEU A 23 3.90 -7.10 1.46
N ARG A 24 4.72 -6.37 2.22
CA ARG A 24 4.25 -5.41 3.24
C ARG A 24 3.41 -4.29 2.63
N TYR A 25 3.87 -3.71 1.52
CA TYR A 25 3.11 -2.69 0.79
C TYR A 25 1.74 -3.21 0.35
N ARG A 26 1.69 -4.42 -0.23
CA ARG A 26 0.44 -5.04 -0.69
C ARG A 26 -0.52 -5.23 0.48
N VAL A 27 -0.08 -5.87 1.56
CA VAL A 27 -0.93 -6.12 2.74
C VAL A 27 -1.55 -4.82 3.26
N LEU A 28 -0.78 -3.74 3.31
CA LEU A 28 -1.28 -2.44 3.79
C LEU A 28 -2.18 -1.74 2.79
N ALA A 29 -1.89 -1.80 1.50
CA ALA A 29 -2.78 -1.25 0.49
C ALA A 29 -4.16 -1.94 0.54
N TYR A 30 -4.20 -3.27 0.68
CA TYR A 30 -5.45 -4.01 0.90
C TYR A 30 -6.12 -3.63 2.22
N ALA A 31 -5.36 -3.56 3.34
CA ALA A 31 -5.91 -3.18 4.63
C ALA A 31 -6.55 -1.78 4.61
N THR A 32 -5.86 -0.79 4.04
CA THR A 32 -6.37 0.58 3.88
C THR A 32 -7.58 0.62 2.96
N GLY A 33 -7.53 -0.09 1.82
CA GLY A 33 -8.64 -0.18 0.89
C GLY A 33 -9.90 -0.79 1.51
N ILE A 34 -9.76 -1.86 2.29
CA ILE A 34 -10.87 -2.51 2.99
C ILE A 34 -11.47 -1.56 4.03
N TRP A 35 -10.64 -0.91 4.86
CA TRP A 35 -11.15 0.06 5.83
C TRP A 35 -11.87 1.24 5.19
N LEU A 36 -11.39 1.71 4.03
CA LEU A 36 -12.05 2.79 3.29
C LEU A 36 -13.39 2.34 2.71
N LEU A 37 -13.49 1.10 2.20
CA LEU A 37 -14.77 0.53 1.75
C LEU A 37 -15.77 0.40 2.90
N VAL A 38 -15.33 -0.04 4.08
CA VAL A 38 -16.17 -0.11 5.29
C VAL A 38 -16.65 1.29 5.68
N LEU A 39 -15.75 2.29 5.69
CA LEU A 39 -16.11 3.68 6.01
C LEU A 39 -17.11 4.24 4.99
N VAL A 40 -16.94 3.98 3.70
CA VAL A 40 -17.90 4.39 2.66
C VAL A 40 -19.25 3.69 2.86
N ALA A 41 -19.26 2.40 3.20
CA ALA A 41 -20.49 1.68 3.52
C ALA A 41 -21.21 2.27 4.74
N GLU A 42 -20.47 2.66 5.78
CA GLU A 42 -21.02 3.37 6.94
C GLU A 42 -21.63 4.73 6.56
N MET A 43 -20.94 5.51 5.74
CA MET A 43 -21.45 6.79 5.25
C MET A 43 -22.74 6.59 4.43
N VAL A 44 -22.78 5.57 3.57
CA VAL A 44 -23.98 5.22 2.82
C VAL A 44 -25.12 4.80 3.77
N ALA A 45 -24.85 3.96 4.76
CA ALA A 45 -25.86 3.54 5.75
C ALA A 45 -26.39 4.74 6.56
N LYS A 46 -25.51 5.65 7.00
CA LYS A 46 -25.87 6.80 7.82
C LYS A 46 -26.61 7.88 7.03
N TYR A 47 -26.15 8.22 5.83
CA TYR A 47 -26.69 9.35 5.07
C TYR A 47 -27.78 8.96 4.07
N ILE A 48 -27.71 7.77 3.46
CA ILE A 48 -28.73 7.31 2.50
C ILE A 48 -29.85 6.58 3.23
N PHE A 49 -29.50 5.61 4.08
CA PHE A 49 -30.48 4.77 4.79
C PHE A 49 -30.90 5.34 6.16
N LYS A 50 -30.34 6.49 6.56
CA LYS A 50 -30.61 7.16 7.85
C LYS A 50 -30.48 6.24 9.07
N ALA A 51 -29.54 5.29 9.04
CA ALA A 51 -29.29 4.42 10.17
C ALA A 51 -28.74 5.22 11.36
N GLU A 52 -29.42 5.16 12.51
CA GLU A 52 -29.10 6.00 13.68
C GLU A 52 -28.02 5.40 14.60
N ASN A 53 -27.57 4.16 14.36
CA ASN A 53 -26.64 3.42 15.23
C ASN A 53 -25.34 2.99 14.52
N VAL A 54 -24.73 3.86 13.72
CA VAL A 54 -23.48 3.54 13.02
C VAL A 54 -22.26 3.84 13.92
N PRO A 55 -21.33 2.89 14.13
CA PRO A 55 -20.22 3.08 15.06
C PRO A 55 -19.19 4.14 14.62
N ASN A 56 -19.05 5.23 15.38
CA ASN A 56 -18.07 6.29 15.04
C ASN A 56 -16.58 5.89 15.14
N TRP A 57 -16.26 4.75 15.77
CA TRP A 57 -14.86 4.31 15.95
C TRP A 57 -14.20 3.81 14.66
N ILE A 58 -15.01 3.44 13.64
CA ILE A 58 -14.51 2.95 12.35
C ILE A 58 -13.71 4.04 11.61
N ALA A 59 -14.16 5.29 11.67
CA ALA A 59 -13.42 6.43 11.13
C ALA A 59 -12.07 6.63 11.84
N VAL A 60 -12.03 6.45 13.17
CA VAL A 60 -10.81 6.59 13.96
C VAL A 60 -9.80 5.50 13.60
N VAL A 61 -10.24 4.24 13.49
CA VAL A 61 -9.36 3.13 13.12
C VAL A 61 -8.86 3.27 11.70
N HIS A 62 -9.70 3.69 10.76
CA HIS A 62 -9.26 3.98 9.39
C HIS A 62 -8.17 5.05 9.36
N GLY A 63 -8.31 6.13 10.13
CA GLY A 63 -7.30 7.19 10.24
C GLY A 63 -5.92 6.65 10.66
N TRP A 64 -5.88 5.77 11.67
CA TRP A 64 -4.64 5.11 12.10
C TRP A 64 -4.06 4.16 11.06
N VAL A 65 -4.90 3.33 10.44
CA VAL A 65 -4.46 2.41 9.37
C VAL A 65 -3.90 3.19 8.18
N TYR A 66 -4.54 4.28 7.79
CA TYR A 66 -4.07 5.16 6.72
C TYR A 66 -2.71 5.80 7.06
N LEU A 67 -2.50 6.21 8.32
CA LEU A 67 -1.21 6.76 8.76
C LEU A 67 -0.07 5.73 8.64
N VAL A 68 -0.30 4.47 9.03
CA VAL A 68 0.68 3.39 8.85
C VAL A 68 0.96 3.14 7.37
N TYR A 69 -0.07 3.16 6.52
CA TYR A 69 0.07 3.05 5.07
C TYR A 69 0.92 4.18 4.47
N LEU A 70 0.73 5.42 4.90
CA LEU A 70 1.54 6.57 4.45
C LEU A 70 3.02 6.36 4.75
N ILE A 71 3.36 6.00 5.99
CA ILE A 71 4.75 5.81 6.44
C ILE A 71 5.45 4.75 5.58
N LEU A 72 4.80 3.61 5.37
CA LEU A 72 5.41 2.49 4.65
C LEU A 72 5.43 2.68 3.14
N THR A 73 4.45 3.39 2.58
CA THR A 73 4.48 3.81 1.17
C THR A 73 5.64 4.78 0.91
N ILE A 74 5.90 5.71 1.83
CA ILE A 74 7.04 6.62 1.76
C ILE A 74 8.36 5.84 1.89
N ASP A 75 8.49 4.91 2.85
CA ASP A 75 9.68 4.05 2.98
C ASP A 75 9.98 3.29 1.68
N LEU A 76 8.95 2.69 1.05
CA LEU A 76 9.10 2.03 -0.23
C LEU A 76 9.52 3.02 -1.32
N ALA A 77 8.82 4.16 -1.44
CA ALA A 77 9.09 5.17 -2.48
C ALA A 77 10.52 5.70 -2.43
N ILE A 78 11.08 5.89 -1.22
CA ILE A 78 12.49 6.28 -1.03
C ILE A 78 13.41 5.16 -1.49
N LYS A 79 13.16 3.91 -1.09
CA LYS A 79 13.98 2.73 -1.46
C LYS A 79 14.02 2.45 -2.96
N VAL A 80 12.90 2.63 -3.65
CA VAL A 80 12.81 2.42 -5.11
C VAL A 80 12.97 3.72 -5.93
N ARG A 81 13.30 4.84 -5.27
CA ARG A 81 13.54 6.16 -5.87
C ARG A 81 12.42 6.61 -6.81
N TRP A 82 11.17 6.45 -6.37
CA TRP A 82 10.03 6.92 -7.17
C TRP A 82 10.03 8.46 -7.30
N PRO A 83 9.66 8.99 -8.48
CA PRO A 83 9.49 10.43 -8.65
C PRO A 83 8.33 10.93 -7.76
N ALA A 84 8.45 12.15 -7.24
CA ALA A 84 7.51 12.72 -6.27
C ALA A 84 6.04 12.59 -6.69
N GLY A 85 5.73 12.81 -7.97
CA GLY A 85 4.37 12.66 -8.50
C GLY A 85 3.82 11.23 -8.38
N ARG A 86 4.66 10.19 -8.56
CA ARG A 86 4.24 8.80 -8.38
C ARG A 86 3.96 8.49 -6.90
N THR A 87 4.79 9.02 -6.00
CA THR A 87 4.59 8.88 -4.56
C THR A 87 3.28 9.54 -4.13
N ILE A 88 3.08 10.81 -4.48
CA ILE A 88 1.85 11.55 -4.15
C ILE A 88 0.62 10.84 -4.73
N GLY A 89 0.66 10.42 -5.99
CA GLY A 89 -0.44 9.69 -6.61
C GLY A 89 -0.74 8.35 -5.92
N THR A 90 0.27 7.69 -5.35
CA THR A 90 0.09 6.43 -4.60
C THR A 90 -0.46 6.68 -3.19
N LEU A 91 -0.06 7.76 -2.54
CA LEU A 91 -0.63 8.17 -1.24
C LEU A 91 -2.10 8.55 -1.40
N LEU A 92 -2.42 9.38 -2.41
CA LEU A 92 -3.79 9.78 -2.74
C LEU A 92 -4.68 8.63 -3.21
N ALA A 93 -4.10 7.59 -3.82
CA ALA A 93 -4.87 6.39 -4.15
C ALA A 93 -5.49 5.73 -2.90
N GLY A 94 -4.88 5.93 -1.73
CA GLY A 94 -5.40 5.46 -0.45
C GLY A 94 -6.61 6.24 0.09
N THR A 95 -7.04 7.33 -0.56
CA THR A 95 -8.23 8.12 -0.15
C THR A 95 -9.41 7.99 -1.12
N ILE A 96 -9.21 7.40 -2.30
CA ILE A 96 -10.26 7.19 -3.29
C ILE A 96 -10.71 5.71 -3.23
N PRO A 97 -12.00 5.42 -3.00
CA PRO A 97 -12.50 4.06 -2.97
C PRO A 97 -12.23 3.36 -4.29
N PHE A 98 -11.85 2.08 -4.22
CA PHE A 98 -11.45 1.22 -5.34
C PHE A 98 -10.11 1.58 -6.03
N LEU A 99 -9.71 2.84 -6.06
CA LEU A 99 -8.47 3.27 -6.72
C LEU A 99 -7.22 2.73 -6.02
N SER A 100 -7.26 2.57 -4.70
CA SER A 100 -6.17 1.95 -3.92
C SER A 100 -5.82 0.56 -4.45
N PHE A 101 -6.83 -0.28 -4.72
CA PHE A 101 -6.64 -1.63 -5.26
C PHE A 101 -6.09 -1.62 -6.69
N TYR A 102 -6.58 -0.70 -7.54
CA TYR A 102 -6.08 -0.57 -8.91
C TYR A 102 -4.60 -0.14 -8.96
N ILE A 103 -4.23 0.86 -8.14
CA ILE A 103 -2.86 1.36 -8.07
C ILE A 103 -1.93 0.31 -7.47
N GLU A 104 -2.34 -0.39 -6.40
CA GLU A 104 -1.59 -1.52 -5.84
C GLU A 104 -1.28 -2.55 -6.92
N HIS A 105 -2.29 -3.04 -7.63
CA HIS A 105 -2.12 -4.07 -8.66
C HIS A 105 -1.16 -3.63 -9.76
N LYS A 106 -1.28 -2.37 -10.21
CA LYS A 106 -0.40 -1.80 -11.23
C LYS A 106 1.05 -1.68 -10.74
N ARG A 107 1.26 -1.27 -9.49
CA ARG A 107 2.60 -1.12 -8.90
C ARG A 107 3.24 -2.47 -8.60
N THR A 108 2.47 -3.43 -8.11
CA THR A 108 2.92 -4.81 -7.91
C THR A 108 3.40 -5.43 -9.22
N LYS A 109 2.63 -5.31 -10.31
CA LYS A 109 3.07 -5.79 -11.64
C LYS A 109 4.38 -5.15 -12.09
N GLN A 110 4.52 -3.84 -11.89
CA GLN A 110 5.74 -3.11 -12.26
C GLN A 110 6.96 -3.59 -11.46
N VAL A 111 6.85 -3.71 -10.13
CA VAL A 111 7.97 -4.15 -9.27
C VAL A 111 8.38 -5.59 -9.60
N LYS A 112 7.42 -6.48 -9.87
CA LYS A 112 7.73 -7.86 -10.31
C LYS A 112 8.48 -7.90 -11.64
N ALA A 113 8.09 -7.05 -12.59
CA ALA A 113 8.77 -6.95 -13.89
C ALA A 113 10.19 -6.36 -13.77
N ASP A 114 10.35 -5.30 -12.96
CA ASP A 114 11.62 -4.58 -12.83
C ASP A 114 12.68 -5.35 -12.02
N PHE A 115 12.25 -6.22 -11.08
CA PHE A 115 13.14 -6.88 -10.13
C PHE A 115 13.07 -8.42 -10.13
N ALA A 116 12.29 -9.02 -11.04
CA ALA A 116 12.12 -10.47 -11.17
C ALA A 116 11.77 -11.18 -9.84
N VAL A 117 10.84 -10.59 -9.09
CA VAL A 117 10.32 -11.05 -7.78
C VAL A 117 8.89 -11.57 -7.85
#